data_AF-A0A4U7JFC4-F1
#
_entry.id   AF-A0A4U7JFC4-F1
#
_cell.length_a   1.000
_cell.length_b   1.000
_cell.length_c   1.000
_cell.angle_alpha   90.00
_cell.angle_beta   90.00
_cell.angle_gamma   90.00
#
_symmetry.space_group_name_H-M   'P 1'
#
loop_
_entity.id
_entity.type
_entity.pdbx_description
1 polymer ?
#
loop_
_entity_poly.entity_id
_entity_poly.type
_entity_poly.pdbx_seq_one_letter_code
_entity_poly.pdbx_strand_id
1 'polypeptide(L)'
;MDIDESLIERILAKIFEKKVYMDKKQINYYRLDLVERITKRLASFHDECKDCEGFIGKLENYIDTIGTNTDKQTKREYDKYLNAIISHFASKHKLVDDNYYLSTYMTIGMMFGMVFGAVGIIGDSSNMGIGISIGLCIGVALGVSQDAKAKKDGRVI
;
A
#
# COMPACT_ATOMS: atom_id res chain seq x y z
N MET A 1 20.92 -18.88 12.15
CA MET A 1 21.54 -17.77 11.39
C MET A 1 21.16 -18.07 9.96
N ASP A 2 19.91 -17.77 9.69
CA ASP A 2 19.13 -18.37 8.62
C ASP A 2 19.31 -17.55 7.35
N ILE A 3 19.27 -18.22 6.21
CA ILE A 3 19.64 -17.69 4.89
C ILE A 3 18.83 -16.41 4.57
N ASP A 4 17.60 -16.33 5.06
CA ASP A 4 16.67 -15.21 4.90
C ASP A 4 17.13 -13.92 5.62
N GLU A 5 17.72 -14.03 6.81
CA GLU A 5 18.20 -12.87 7.57
C GLU A 5 19.35 -12.18 6.83
N SER A 6 20.25 -12.98 6.22
CA SER A 6 21.33 -12.45 5.37
C SER A 6 20.83 -11.80 4.08
N LEU A 7 19.70 -12.27 3.53
CA LEU A 7 19.15 -11.77 2.27
C LEU A 7 18.42 -10.43 2.49
N ILE A 8 17.74 -10.29 3.63
CA ILE A 8 17.09 -9.05 4.06
C ILE A 8 18.11 -7.93 4.29
N GLU A 9 19.23 -8.22 4.96
CA GLU A 9 20.31 -7.24 5.15
C GLU A 9 20.88 -6.75 3.81
N ARG A 10 21.07 -7.66 2.84
CA ARG A 10 21.50 -7.28 1.47
C ARG A 10 20.48 -6.37 0.79
N ILE A 11 19.18 -6.69 0.91
CA ILE A 11 18.11 -5.85 0.34
C ILE A 11 18.14 -4.45 0.95
N LEU A 12 18.24 -4.34 2.27
CA LEU A 12 18.28 -3.04 2.96
C LEU A 12 19.51 -2.24 2.58
N ALA A 13 20.67 -2.88 2.45
CA ALA A 13 21.90 -2.23 1.97
C ALA A 13 21.74 -1.69 0.55
N LYS A 14 21.18 -2.49 -0.38
CA LYS A 14 20.91 -2.07 -1.77
C LYS A 14 19.92 -0.90 -1.85
N ILE A 15 18.88 -0.89 -1.00
CA ILE A 15 17.92 0.22 -0.92
C ILE A 15 18.63 1.49 -0.42
N PHE A 16 19.43 1.37 0.63
CA PHE A 16 20.18 2.50 1.19
C PHE A 16 21.14 3.09 0.16
N GLU A 17 21.90 2.23 -0.53
CA GLU A 17 22.80 2.64 -1.60
C GLU A 17 22.05 3.40 -2.70
N LYS A 18 20.92 2.86 -3.20
CA LYS A 18 20.12 3.54 -4.23
C LYS A 18 19.56 4.88 -3.75
N LYS A 19 19.16 5.01 -2.48
CA LYS A 19 18.70 6.29 -1.93
C LYS A 19 19.79 7.36 -1.89
N VAL A 20 21.06 6.98 -1.76
CA VAL A 20 22.19 7.92 -1.79
C VAL A 20 22.41 8.48 -3.20
N TYR A 21 22.23 7.65 -4.23
CA TYR A 21 22.47 8.05 -5.63
C TYR A 21 21.23 8.63 -6.35
N MET A 22 20.02 8.40 -5.82
CA MET A 22 18.77 8.85 -6.44
C MET A 22 18.29 10.21 -5.92
N ASP A 23 17.69 11.00 -6.81
CA ASP A 23 17.04 12.24 -6.41
C ASP A 23 15.65 11.98 -5.78
N LYS A 24 15.09 12.97 -5.06
CA LYS A 24 13.80 12.83 -4.37
C LYS A 24 12.65 12.38 -5.30
N LYS A 25 12.63 12.79 -6.57
CA LYS A 25 11.60 12.35 -7.53
C LYS A 25 11.74 10.87 -7.84
N GLN A 26 12.97 10.38 -8.04
CA GLN A 26 13.22 8.95 -8.26
C GLN A 26 12.88 8.11 -7.03
N ILE A 27 13.29 8.56 -5.83
CA ILE A 27 12.96 7.90 -4.56
C ILE A 27 11.44 7.74 -4.42
N ASN A 28 10.68 8.79 -4.72
CA ASN A 28 9.22 8.77 -4.64
C ASN A 28 8.58 7.94 -5.76
N TYR A 29 9.11 8.02 -6.99
CA TYR A 29 8.64 7.25 -8.14
C TYR A 29 8.75 5.74 -7.89
N TYR A 30 9.87 5.30 -7.33
CA TYR A 30 10.09 3.89 -6.97
C TYR A 30 9.55 3.51 -5.59
N ARG A 31 8.99 4.46 -4.83
CA ARG A 31 8.47 4.25 -3.47
C ARG A 31 9.49 3.57 -2.54
N LEU A 32 10.77 3.96 -2.61
CA LEU A 32 11.85 3.28 -1.88
C LEU A 32 11.67 3.30 -0.36
N ASP A 33 11.00 4.33 0.19
CA ASP A 33 10.64 4.37 1.61
C ASP A 33 9.64 3.29 2.00
N LEU A 34 8.66 3.01 1.13
CA LEU A 34 7.68 1.95 1.35
C LEU A 34 8.33 0.56 1.27
N VAL A 35 9.22 0.36 0.30
CA VAL A 35 9.98 -0.89 0.16
C VAL A 35 10.79 -1.17 1.42
N GLU A 36 11.51 -0.16 1.93
CA GLU A 36 12.30 -0.32 3.15
C GLU A 36 11.42 -0.75 4.34
N ARG A 37 10.24 -0.14 4.51
CA ARG A 37 9.31 -0.50 5.59
C ARG A 37 8.76 -1.91 5.38
N ILE A 38 8.37 -2.28 4.17
CA ILE A 38 7.92 -3.62 3.81
C ILE A 38 9.00 -4.67 4.09
N THR A 39 10.26 -4.43 3.69
CA THR A 39 11.38 -5.34 3.93
C THR A 39 11.62 -5.56 5.43
N LYS A 40 11.62 -4.48 6.23
CA LYS A 40 11.76 -4.57 7.69
C LYS A 40 10.64 -5.41 8.32
N ARG A 41 9.43 -5.32 7.79
CA ARG A 41 8.29 -6.12 8.28
C ARG A 41 8.31 -7.56 7.81
N LEU A 42 8.73 -7.82 6.57
CA LEU A 42 8.99 -9.18 6.08
C LEU A 42 9.96 -9.91 7.02
N ALA A 43 11.01 -9.22 7.47
CA ALA A 43 11.95 -9.75 8.47
C ALA A 43 11.27 -10.15 9.78
N SER A 44 10.28 -9.40 10.25
CA SER A 44 9.58 -9.70 11.50
C SER A 44 8.59 -10.86 11.40
N PHE A 45 8.16 -11.24 10.21
CA PHE A 45 7.11 -12.25 10.00
C PHE A 45 7.55 -13.48 9.20
N HIS A 46 8.82 -13.54 8.76
CA HIS A 46 9.34 -14.63 7.93
C HIS A 46 9.23 -16.00 8.63
N ASP A 47 9.51 -16.08 9.93
CA ASP A 47 9.42 -17.32 10.72
C ASP A 47 7.98 -17.87 10.85
N GLU A 48 6.97 -17.00 10.74
CA GLU A 48 5.58 -17.34 11.01
C GLU A 48 4.72 -17.48 9.73
N CYS A 49 5.23 -17.06 8.56
CA CYS A 49 4.45 -17.00 7.33
C CYS A 49 5.26 -17.37 6.07
N LYS A 50 4.95 -18.55 5.50
CA LYS A 50 5.54 -19.05 4.24
C LYS A 50 5.33 -18.12 3.04
N ASP A 51 4.21 -17.41 3.00
CA ASP A 51 3.95 -16.45 1.93
C ASP A 51 4.91 -15.25 2.03
N CYS A 52 5.24 -14.81 3.25
CA CYS A 52 6.24 -13.75 3.50
C CYS A 52 7.62 -14.15 2.99
N GLU A 53 8.07 -15.37 3.27
CA GLU A 53 9.32 -15.94 2.73
C GLU A 53 9.36 -15.86 1.19
N GLY A 54 8.27 -16.27 0.52
CA GLY A 54 8.15 -16.22 -0.93
C GLY A 54 8.17 -14.82 -1.55
N PHE A 55 7.86 -13.77 -0.76
CA PHE A 55 7.92 -12.39 -1.24
C PHE A 55 9.36 -11.83 -1.26
N ILE A 56 10.26 -12.32 -0.39
CA ILE A 56 11.61 -11.75 -0.23
C ILE A 56 12.46 -11.96 -1.51
N GLY A 57 12.49 -13.17 -2.05
CA GLY A 57 13.34 -13.49 -3.21
C GLY A 57 12.93 -12.75 -4.49
N LYS A 58 11.64 -12.49 -4.68
CA LYS A 58 11.14 -11.69 -5.81
C LYS A 58 11.36 -10.19 -5.59
N LEU A 59 11.29 -9.72 -4.34
CA LEU A 59 11.59 -8.33 -4.00
C LEU A 59 13.04 -7.96 -4.32
N GLU A 60 14.00 -8.86 -4.08
CA GLU A 60 15.42 -8.64 -4.42
C GLU A 60 15.60 -8.37 -5.93
N ASN A 61 15.01 -9.20 -6.79
CA ASN A 61 15.06 -9.03 -8.24
C ASN A 61 14.48 -7.68 -8.70
N TYR A 62 13.38 -7.25 -8.08
CA TYR A 62 12.79 -5.96 -8.39
C TYR A 62 13.69 -4.80 -7.96
N ILE A 63 14.40 -4.92 -6.84
CA ILE A 63 15.31 -3.87 -6.38
C ILE A 63 16.52 -3.75 -7.30
N ASP A 64 17.04 -4.87 -7.81
CA ASP A 64 18.17 -4.87 -8.76
C ASP A 64 17.81 -4.21 -10.10
N THR A 65 16.54 -4.29 -10.52
CA THR A 65 16.05 -3.70 -11.78
C THR A 65 15.68 -2.22 -11.68
N ILE A 66 15.61 -1.65 -10.47
CA ILE A 66 15.36 -0.22 -10.25
C ILE A 66 16.57 0.60 -10.72
N GLY A 67 16.34 1.54 -11.66
CA GLY A 67 17.33 2.53 -12.10
C GLY A 67 18.21 2.13 -13.28
N THR A 68 18.12 0.90 -13.78
CA THR A 68 18.93 0.42 -14.93
C THR A 68 18.13 0.35 -16.23
N ASN A 69 16.87 -0.13 -16.21
CA ASN A 69 16.00 -0.23 -17.39
C ASN A 69 14.51 -0.33 -17.01
N THR A 70 14.00 0.55 -16.15
CA THR A 70 12.57 0.50 -15.78
C THR A 70 11.70 1.16 -16.84
N ASP A 71 11.09 0.37 -17.71
CA ASP A 71 10.03 0.86 -18.58
C ASP A 71 8.68 0.94 -17.83
N LYS A 72 7.67 1.57 -18.45
CA LYS A 72 6.33 1.75 -17.83
C LYS A 72 5.66 0.42 -17.46
N GLN A 73 5.89 -0.65 -18.24
CA GLN A 73 5.38 -1.98 -17.98
C GLN A 73 6.05 -2.61 -16.78
N THR A 74 7.39 -2.65 -16.72
CA THR A 74 8.12 -3.14 -15.53
C THR A 74 7.70 -2.39 -14.27
N LYS A 75 7.50 -1.06 -14.36
CA LYS A 75 7.00 -0.26 -13.24
C LYS A 75 5.61 -0.68 -12.79
N ARG A 76 4.69 -0.92 -13.71
CA ARG A 76 3.34 -1.40 -13.39
C ARG A 76 3.35 -2.77 -12.73
N GLU A 77 4.18 -3.69 -13.21
CA GLU A 77 4.34 -5.02 -12.62
C GLU A 77 4.91 -4.94 -11.21
N TYR A 78 5.94 -4.12 -11.02
CA TYR A 78 6.49 -3.80 -9.71
C TYR A 78 5.44 -3.22 -8.75
N ASP A 79 4.64 -2.26 -9.20
CA ASP A 79 3.59 -1.64 -8.37
C ASP A 79 2.47 -2.63 -8.03
N LYS A 80 2.09 -3.51 -8.97
CA LYS A 80 1.16 -4.62 -8.70
C LYS A 80 1.72 -5.57 -7.67
N TYR A 81 3.00 -5.89 -7.76
CA TYR A 81 3.67 -6.79 -6.83
C TYR A 81 3.77 -6.20 -5.42
N LEU A 82 4.15 -4.92 -5.29
CA LEU A 82 4.09 -4.21 -4.02
C LEU A 82 2.67 -4.21 -3.43
N ASN A 83 1.65 -3.93 -4.25
CA ASN A 83 0.26 -3.95 -3.80
C ASN A 83 -0.18 -5.36 -3.36
N ALA A 84 0.34 -6.42 -3.97
CA ALA A 84 0.09 -7.79 -3.53
C ALA A 84 0.70 -8.08 -2.16
N ILE A 85 1.91 -7.59 -1.89
CA ILE A 85 2.54 -7.68 -0.56
C ILE A 85 1.73 -6.91 0.48
N ILE A 86 1.33 -5.67 0.16
CA ILE A 86 0.50 -4.84 1.04
C ILE A 86 -0.85 -5.51 1.31
N SER A 87 -1.49 -6.09 0.29
CA SER A 87 -2.75 -6.82 0.44
C SER A 87 -2.57 -8.10 1.27
N HIS A 88 -1.44 -8.79 1.13
CA HIS A 88 -1.10 -9.94 1.96
C HIS A 88 -0.93 -9.50 3.42
N PHE A 89 -0.18 -8.44 3.68
CA PHE A 89 -0.04 -7.85 5.01
C PHE A 89 -1.37 -7.41 5.61
N ALA A 90 -2.24 -6.77 4.84
CA ALA A 90 -3.56 -6.34 5.30
C ALA A 90 -4.49 -7.52 5.61
N SER A 91 -4.42 -8.61 4.84
CA SER A 91 -5.31 -9.77 4.99
C SER A 91 -4.83 -10.77 6.04
N LYS A 92 -3.55 -11.13 6.04
CA LYS A 92 -2.97 -12.17 6.91
C LYS A 92 -2.44 -11.63 8.23
N HIS A 93 -1.81 -10.45 8.18
CA HIS A 93 -1.12 -9.87 9.33
C HIS A 93 -1.81 -8.59 9.86
N LYS A 94 -2.93 -8.18 9.24
CA LYS A 94 -3.71 -6.97 9.54
C LYS A 94 -2.90 -5.67 9.52
N LEU A 95 -1.77 -5.62 8.80
CA LEU A 95 -0.97 -4.40 8.64
C LEU A 95 -1.40 -3.62 7.41
N VAL A 96 -1.64 -2.32 7.60
CA VAL A 96 -2.18 -1.42 6.58
C VAL A 96 -1.34 -0.15 6.48
N ASP A 97 -1.26 0.44 5.29
CA ASP A 97 -0.61 1.74 5.10
C ASP A 97 -1.36 2.85 5.85
N ASP A 98 -0.65 3.93 6.21
CA ASP A 98 -1.29 5.09 6.84
C ASP A 98 -2.34 5.67 5.88
N ASN A 99 -3.57 5.89 6.36
CA ASN A 99 -4.74 6.28 5.58
C ASN A 99 -5.27 5.25 4.55
N TYR A 100 -4.88 3.98 4.64
CA TYR A 100 -5.35 2.95 3.71
C TYR A 100 -6.88 2.79 3.75
N TYR A 101 -7.46 2.65 4.94
CA TYR A 101 -8.90 2.47 5.06
C TYR A 101 -9.64 3.75 4.71
N LEU A 102 -9.12 4.91 5.12
CA LEU A 102 -9.64 6.22 4.77
C LEU A 102 -9.78 6.40 3.26
N SER A 103 -8.70 6.17 2.50
CA SER A 103 -8.73 6.30 1.04
C SER A 103 -9.70 5.29 0.39
N THR A 104 -9.74 4.06 0.90
CA THR A 104 -10.61 2.99 0.39
C THR A 104 -12.09 3.29 0.64
N TYR A 105 -12.49 3.60 1.89
CA TYR A 105 -13.88 3.91 2.23
C TYR A 105 -14.35 5.25 1.68
N MET A 106 -13.46 6.24 1.49
CA MET A 106 -13.81 7.47 0.75
C MET A 106 -14.20 7.16 -0.69
N THR A 107 -13.39 6.36 -1.40
CA THR A 107 -13.66 5.99 -2.80
C THR A 107 -14.97 5.21 -2.92
N ILE A 108 -15.17 4.23 -2.03
CA ILE A 108 -16.40 3.43 -1.96
C ILE A 108 -17.61 4.32 -1.63
N GLY A 109 -17.50 5.17 -0.61
CA GLY A 109 -18.56 6.08 -0.19
C GLY A 109 -18.94 7.07 -1.28
N MET A 110 -17.98 7.57 -2.06
CA MET A 110 -18.24 8.45 -3.19
C MET A 110 -18.93 7.73 -4.35
N MET A 111 -18.52 6.50 -4.69
CA MET A 111 -19.17 5.67 -5.71
C MET A 111 -20.62 5.35 -5.33
N PHE A 112 -20.86 4.92 -4.09
CA PHE A 112 -22.22 4.68 -3.61
C PHE A 112 -23.02 5.98 -3.53
N GLY A 113 -22.44 7.07 -3.03
CA GLY A 113 -23.08 8.38 -2.96
C GLY A 113 -23.48 8.93 -4.33
N MET A 114 -22.68 8.65 -5.37
CA MET A 114 -23.01 8.96 -6.76
C MET A 114 -24.16 8.08 -7.27
N VAL A 115 -24.12 6.77 -7.05
CA VAL A 115 -25.19 5.86 -7.48
C VAL A 115 -26.50 6.16 -6.77
N PHE A 116 -26.50 6.35 -5.45
CA PHE A 116 -27.70 6.74 -4.70
C PHE A 116 -28.16 8.15 -5.07
N GLY A 117 -27.24 9.12 -5.20
CA GLY A 117 -27.57 10.47 -5.63
C GLY A 117 -28.16 10.56 -7.04
N ALA A 118 -27.78 9.64 -7.94
CA ALA A 118 -28.29 9.58 -9.31
C ALA A 118 -29.53 8.70 -9.48
N VAL A 119 -29.67 7.61 -8.71
CA VAL A 119 -30.71 6.59 -8.88
C VAL A 119 -31.86 6.72 -7.87
N GLY A 120 -31.63 7.31 -6.69
CA GLY A 120 -32.69 7.36 -5.68
C GLY A 120 -32.37 8.21 -4.46
N ILE A 121 -33.15 9.28 -4.31
CA ILE A 121 -33.84 9.82 -3.11
C ILE A 121 -34.47 11.18 -3.50
N ILE A 122 -33.91 11.87 -4.50
CA ILE A 122 -34.38 13.18 -4.96
C ILE A 122 -34.31 13.17 -6.50
N GLY A 123 -35.46 13.07 -7.18
CA GLY A 123 -35.60 12.72 -8.60
C GLY A 123 -35.10 13.76 -9.62
N ASP A 124 -34.00 14.45 -9.32
CA ASP A 124 -33.41 15.49 -10.15
C ASP A 124 -31.87 15.35 -10.13
N SER A 125 -31.25 15.36 -11.31
CA SER A 125 -29.80 15.24 -11.50
C SER A 125 -28.99 16.37 -10.83
N SER A 126 -29.66 17.43 -10.38
CA SER A 126 -29.10 18.54 -9.59
C SER A 126 -28.70 18.14 -8.16
N ASN A 127 -29.17 17.00 -7.63
CA ASN A 127 -28.91 16.57 -6.26
C ASN A 127 -27.79 15.54 -6.11
N MET A 128 -27.06 15.24 -7.19
CA MET A 128 -25.90 14.35 -7.17
C MET A 128 -24.82 14.83 -6.17
N GLY A 129 -24.68 16.15 -6.00
CA GLY A 129 -23.78 16.74 -5.01
C GLY A 129 -24.12 16.37 -3.57
N ILE A 130 -25.41 16.24 -3.23
CA ILE A 130 -25.85 15.85 -1.89
C ILE A 130 -25.52 14.38 -1.62
N GLY A 131 -25.78 13.50 -2.60
CA GLY A 131 -25.44 12.07 -2.50
C GLY A 131 -23.95 11.83 -2.33
N ILE A 132 -23.12 12.51 -3.12
CA ILE A 132 -21.65 12.46 -3.00
C ILE A 132 -21.19 12.96 -1.63
N SER A 133 -21.76 14.06 -1.13
CA SER A 133 -21.40 14.64 0.17
C SER A 133 -21.70 13.67 1.32
N ILE A 134 -22.89 13.06 1.31
CA ILE A 134 -23.31 12.10 2.34
C ILE A 134 -22.45 10.83 2.27
N GLY A 135 -22.25 10.29 1.07
CA GLY A 135 -21.41 9.12 0.86
C GLY A 135 -19.96 9.34 1.30
N LEU A 136 -19.42 10.53 1.04
CA LEU A 136 -18.09 10.95 1.50
C LEU A 136 -18.02 11.05 3.03
N CYS A 137 -18.99 11.70 3.68
CA CYS A 137 -19.02 11.82 5.14
C CYS A 137 -19.02 10.44 5.84
N ILE A 138 -19.82 9.50 5.33
CA ILE A 138 -19.88 8.13 5.86
C ILE A 138 -18.56 7.40 5.59
N GLY A 139 -18.01 7.51 4.38
CA GLY A 139 -16.74 6.92 4.00
C GLY A 139 -15.57 7.42 4.85
N VAL A 140 -15.52 8.73 5.13
CA VAL A 140 -14.50 9.34 6.01
C VAL A 140 -14.66 8.85 7.45
N ALA A 141 -15.88 8.84 8.00
CA ALA A 141 -16.11 8.42 9.38
C ALA A 141 -15.68 6.97 9.63
N LEU A 142 -16.06 6.05 8.72
CA LEU A 142 -15.66 4.64 8.80
C LEU A 142 -14.17 4.46 8.57
N GLY A 143 -13.61 5.15 7.57
CA GLY A 143 -12.19 5.07 7.22
C GLY A 143 -11.26 5.57 8.31
N VAL A 144 -11.51 6.77 8.86
CA VAL A 144 -10.73 7.34 9.98
C VAL A 144 -10.80 6.44 11.21
N SER A 145 -11.96 5.85 11.52
CA SER A 145 -12.10 4.97 12.68
C SER A 145 -11.24 3.70 12.55
N GLN A 146 -11.14 3.15 11.33
CA GLN A 146 -10.42 1.92 11.06
C GLN A 146 -8.91 2.16 10.95
N ASP A 147 -8.50 3.30 10.38
CA ASP A 147 -7.10 3.75 10.39
C ASP A 147 -6.62 4.14 11.80
N ALA A 148 -7.45 4.83 12.59
CA ALA A 148 -7.11 5.15 13.98
C ALA A 148 -6.95 3.87 14.82
N LYS A 149 -7.76 2.85 14.55
CA LYS A 149 -7.62 1.53 15.18
C LYS A 149 -6.34 0.83 14.73
N ALA A 150 -6.03 0.84 13.43
CA ALA A 150 -4.79 0.27 12.91
C ALA A 150 -3.55 0.98 13.49
N LYS A 151 -3.61 2.31 13.68
CA LYS A 151 -2.55 3.12 14.28
C LYS A 151 -2.38 2.82 15.77
N LYS A 152 -3.48 2.71 16.51
CA LYS A 152 -3.48 2.32 17.93
C LYS A 152 -2.92 0.92 18.16
N ASP A 153 -3.20 0.01 17.23
CA ASP A 153 -2.79 -1.39 17.32
C ASP A 153 -1.40 -1.65 16.70
N GLY A 154 -0.64 -0.59 16.37
CA GLY A 154 0.73 -0.70 15.85
C GLY A 154 0.85 -1.31 14.45
N ARG A 155 -0.26 -1.35 13.70
CA ARG A 155 -0.35 -2.06 12.41
C ARG A 155 -0.03 -1.19 11.20
N VAL A 156 0.29 0.08 11.39
CA VAL A 156 0.50 1.06 10.29
C VAL A 156 1.91 0.98 9.70
N ILE A 157 2.08 0.66 8.41
CA ILE A 157 3.38 0.42 7.72
C ILE A 157 4.20 1.67 7.42
#